data_AF-A0A852L8H7-F1
#
_entry.id   AF-A0A852L8H7-F1
#
_cell.length_a   1.000
_cell.length_b   1.000
_cell.length_c   1.000
_cell.angle_alpha   90.00
_cell.angle_beta   90.00
_cell.angle_gamma   90.00
#
_symmetry.space_group_name_H-M   'P 1'
#
loop_
_entity.id
_entity.type
_entity.pdbx_description
1 polymer ?
#
loop_
_entity_poly.entity_id
_entity_poly.type
_entity_poly.pdbx_seq_one_letter_code
_entity_poly.pdbx_strand_id
1 'polypeptide(L)' 'NEMPENMEAATAELKTINLIPAVGLNVYSMLKHETLVLTLDAVTFLEKKLLWHDTRYSPLYPFSMPYRDF' A
#
# COMPACT_ATOMS: atom_id res chain seq x y z
N ASN A 1 7.28 6.21 -8.80
CA ASN A 1 7.14 4.79 -9.15
C ASN A 1 5.79 4.56 -9.77
N GLU A 2 5.78 4.64 -11.09
CA GLU A 2 4.65 4.21 -11.90
C GLU A 2 4.79 2.72 -12.19
N MET A 3 3.66 2.09 -12.48
CA MET A 3 3.62 0.67 -12.76
C MET A 3 4.15 0.40 -14.18
N PRO A 4 4.96 -0.65 -14.40
CA PRO A 4 5.49 -0.93 -15.73
C PRO A 4 4.38 -1.46 -16.65
N GLU A 5 4.27 -0.87 -17.84
CA GLU A 5 3.23 -1.17 -18.85
C GLU A 5 3.13 -2.66 -19.20
N ASN A 6 4.28 -3.35 -19.27
CA ASN A 6 4.31 -4.80 -19.55
C ASN A 6 3.56 -5.63 -18.49
N MET A 7 3.64 -5.23 -17.22
CA MET A 7 2.95 -5.95 -16.13
C MET A 7 1.46 -5.62 -16.13
N GLU A 8 1.09 -4.37 -16.43
CA GLU A 8 -0.31 -3.98 -16.57
C GLU A 8 -0.98 -4.76 -17.71
N ALA A 9 -0.36 -4.79 -18.89
CA ALA A 9 -0.86 -5.53 -20.04
C ALA A 9 -0.98 -7.04 -19.75
N ALA A 10 0.04 -7.64 -19.11
CA ALA A 10 0.03 -9.06 -18.81
C ALA A 10 -1.01 -9.46 -17.74
N THR A 11 -1.30 -8.56 -16.79
CA THR A 11 -2.26 -8.84 -15.71
C THR A 11 -3.70 -8.50 -16.09
N ALA A 12 -3.92 -7.58 -17.04
CA ALA A 12 -5.25 -7.17 -17.49
C ALA A 12 -6.11 -8.33 -18.02
N GLU A 13 -5.50 -9.33 -18.65
CA GLU A 13 -6.20 -10.49 -19.21
C GLU A 13 -6.40 -11.63 -18.19
N LEU A 14 -5.72 -11.57 -17.03
CA LEU A 14 -5.71 -12.63 -16.03
C LEU A 14 -6.72 -12.37 -14.90
N LYS A 15 -7.58 -13.34 -14.61
CA LYS A 15 -8.58 -13.22 -13.54
C LYS A 15 -8.05 -13.54 -12.14
N THR A 16 -6.94 -14.29 -12.09
CA THR A 16 -6.35 -14.81 -10.85
C THR A 16 -5.29 -13.90 -10.26
N ILE A 17 -4.62 -13.11 -11.09
CA ILE A 17 -3.54 -12.21 -10.68
C ILE A 17 -4.06 -10.79 -10.76
N ASN A 18 -4.12 -10.10 -9.62
CA ASN A 18 -4.54 -8.71 -9.53
C ASN A 18 -3.35 -7.83 -9.18
N LEU A 19 -3.21 -6.73 -9.90
CA LEU A 19 -2.18 -5.73 -9.68
C LEU A 19 -2.79 -4.54 -8.93
N ILE A 20 -2.26 -4.21 -7.75
CA ILE A 20 -2.81 -3.19 -6.86
C ILE A 20 -1.66 -2.30 -6.36
N PRO A 21 -1.82 -0.95 -6.36
CA PRO A 21 -0.82 -0.07 -5.76
C PRO A 21 -0.75 -0.26 -4.24
N ALA A 22 0.41 -0.04 -3.63
CA ALA A 22 0.62 -0.23 -2.18
C ALA A 22 -0.36 0.60 -1.31
N VAL A 23 -0.85 1.74 -1.81
CA VAL A 23 -1.85 2.59 -1.14
C VAL A 23 -3.24 1.91 -1.07
N GLY A 24 -3.56 1.05 -2.02
CA GLY A 24 -4.84 0.33 -2.11
C GLY A 24 -4.85 -1.05 -1.45
N LEU A 25 -3.76 -1.43 -0.79
CA LEU A 25 -3.66 -2.71 -0.10
C LEU A 25 -4.67 -2.78 1.05
N ASN A 26 -5.46 -3.85 1.09
CA ASN A 26 -6.47 -4.07 2.12
C ASN A 26 -6.54 -5.56 2.52
N VAL A 27 -6.97 -5.82 3.75
CA VAL A 27 -7.02 -7.17 4.33
C VAL A 27 -7.94 -8.11 3.54
N TYR A 28 -9.07 -7.60 3.01
CA TYR A 28 -9.99 -8.41 2.22
C TYR A 28 -9.32 -8.96 0.95
N SER A 29 -8.61 -8.11 0.22
CA SER A 29 -7.84 -8.50 -0.97
C SER A 29 -6.69 -9.44 -0.61
N MET A 30 -6.06 -9.28 0.56
CA MET A 30 -5.02 -10.20 1.03
C MET A 30 -5.56 -11.60 1.30
N LEU A 31 -6.74 -11.71 1.93
CA LEU A 31 -7.35 -13.02 2.22
C LEU A 31 -7.99 -13.67 0.99
N LYS A 32 -8.41 -12.86 0.00
CA LYS A 32 -8.99 -13.37 -1.24
C LYS A 32 -7.97 -14.09 -2.12
N HIS A 33 -6.69 -13.72 -2.04
CA HIS A 33 -5.62 -14.34 -2.83
C HIS A 33 -4.79 -15.28 -1.96
N GLU A 34 -4.34 -16.40 -2.52
CA GLU A 34 -3.50 -17.35 -1.79
C GLU A 34 -2.08 -16.82 -1.57
N THR A 35 -1.60 -16.00 -2.50
CA THR A 35 -0.23 -15.49 -2.51
C THR A 35 -0.21 -13.99 -2.69
N LEU A 36 0.68 -13.33 -1.94
CA LEU A 36 0.91 -11.89 -2.01
C LEU A 36 2.38 -11.62 -2.37
N VAL A 37 2.60 -10.77 -3.37
CA VAL A 37 3.93 -10.38 -3.84
C VAL A 37 4.10 -8.88 -3.62
N LEU A 38 5.21 -8.48 -2.99
CA LEU A 38 5.53 -7.08 -2.72
C LEU A 38 6.89 -6.73 -3.34
N THR A 39 6.97 -5.52 -3.90
CA THR A 39 8.25 -4.93 -4.29
C THR A 39 8.96 -4.36 -3.06
N LEU A 40 10.29 -4.19 -3.15
CA LEU A 40 11.08 -3.61 -2.07
C LEU A 40 10.54 -2.23 -1.64
N ASP A 41 10.21 -1.38 -2.63
CA ASP A 41 9.65 -0.05 -2.38
C ASP A 41 8.28 -0.10 -1.69
N ALA A 42 7.45 -1.09 -2.03
CA ALA A 42 6.16 -1.29 -1.38
C ALA A 42 6.34 -1.71 0.10
N VAL A 43 7.31 -2.57 0.40
CA VAL A 43 7.64 -2.95 1.78
C VAL A 43 8.10 -1.72 2.58
N THR A 44 9.07 -0.95 2.06
CA THR A 44 9.55 0.26 2.73
C THR A 44 8.44 1.30 2.95
N PHE A 45 7.53 1.44 1.98
CA PHE A 45 6.37 2.32 2.11
C PHE A 45 5.41 1.86 3.23
N LEU A 46 5.07 0.57 3.27
CA LEU A 46 4.18 0.00 4.27
C LEU A 46 4.79 0.09 5.68
N GLU A 47 6.06 -0.28 5.84
CA GLU A 47 6.77 -0.18 7.12
C GLU A 47 6.74 1.25 7.66
N LYS A 48 7.10 2.24 6.84
CA LYS A 48 7.08 3.66 7.25
C LYS A 48 5.69 4.11 7.71
N LYS A 49 4.63 3.72 6.99
CA LYS A 49 3.27 4.14 7.30
C LYS A 49 2.71 3.42 8.53
N LEU A 50 2.95 2.12 8.67
CA LEU A 50 2.47 1.34 9.80
C LEU A 50 3.21 1.72 11.09
N LEU A 51 4.54 1.79 11.06
CA LEU A 51 5.35 2.11 12.24
C LEU A 51 5.14 3.55 12.74
N TRP A 52 4.74 4.47 11.85
CA TRP A 52 4.35 5.82 12.28
C TRP A 52 3.20 5.81 13.29
N HIS A 53 2.29 4.81 13.21
CA HIS A 53 1.19 4.70 14.16
C HIS A 53 1.60 4.23 15.55
N ASP A 54 2.77 3.58 15.71
CA ASP A 54 3.26 3.09 17.00
C ASP A 54 3.86 4.20 17.86
N THR A 55 4.46 5.22 17.23
CA THR A 55 5.20 6.28 17.94
C THR A 55 4.48 7.63 17.99
N ARG A 56 3.32 7.76 17.33
CA ARG A 56 2.60 9.05 17.23
C ARG A 56 1.84 9.42 18.50
N TYR A 57 1.68 10.72 18.71
CA TYR A 57 0.74 11.25 19.70
C TYR A 57 -0.73 11.08 19.26
N SER A 58 -1.64 11.20 20.22
CA SER A 58 -3.08 11.30 19.95
C SER A 58 -3.38 12.54 19.09
N PRO A 59 -4.28 12.46 18.10
CA PRO A 59 -4.60 13.61 17.24
C PRO A 59 -5.20 14.75 18.07
N LEU A 60 -4.71 15.98 17.86
CA LEU A 60 -5.33 17.19 18.40
C LEU A 60 -6.48 17.67 17.50
N TYR A 61 -6.31 17.50 16.19
CA TYR A 61 -7.27 17.79 15.13
C TYR A 61 -7.02 16.83 13.94
N PRO A 62 -7.85 16.80 12.89
CA PRO A 62 -7.66 15.86 11.78
C PRO A 62 -6.25 15.95 11.15
N PHE A 63 -5.63 14.79 10.84
CA PHE A 63 -4.30 14.71 10.22
C PHE A 63 -4.20 15.31 8.80
N SER A 64 -5.32 15.73 8.22
CA SER A 64 -5.35 16.51 6.97
C SER A 64 -4.92 17.96 7.15
N MET A 65 -4.91 18.47 8.39
CA MET A 65 -4.44 19.82 8.72
C MET A 65 -2.93 19.81 9.01
N PRO A 66 -2.22 20.94 8.88
CA PRO A 66 -0.76 20.97 8.98
C PRO A 66 -0.26 20.64 10.40
N TYR A 67 0.56 19.60 10.50
CA TYR A 67 1.34 19.25 11.70
C TYR A 67 2.82 19.60 11.47
N ARG A 68 3.54 19.91 12.54
CA ARG A 68 4.96 20.29 12.44
C ARG A 68 5.88 19.13 12.04
N ASP A 69 5.51 17.92 12.45
CA ASP A 69 6.39 16.74 12.43
C ASP A 69 5.90 15.64 11.46
N PHE A 70 5.04 16.00 10.49
CA PHE A 70 4.37 15.07 9.57
C PHE A 70 4.96 15.09 8.16
#